data_AF-A0A2J8RC71-F1
#
_entry.id   AF-A0A2J8RC71-F1
#
_cell.length_a   1.000
_cell.length_b   1.000
_cell.length_c   1.000
_cell.angle_alpha   90.00
_cell.angle_beta   90.00
_cell.angle_gamma   90.00
#
_symmetry.space_group_name_H-M   'P 1'
#
loop_
_entity.id
_entity.type
_entity.pdbx_description
1 polymer ?
#
loop_
_entity_poly.entity_id
_entity_poly.type
_entity_poly.pdbx_seq_one_letter_code
_entity_poly.pdbx_strand_id
1 'polypeptide(L)'
;MVQEREKDILAAIAADLCKSEFNVYSQEVITVLGEIDFMLENLPEWVTAKPVKKNVLTMLDEAYIQPQPLGVVLIIGAWNYPFVLTIQPLIGAIAAGNAVIIKPSELSENTAKMLAKLLPQYLDQDL
;
A
#
# COMPACT_ATOMS: atom_id res chain seq x y z
N MET A 1 9.02 -9.52 1.24
CA MET A 1 7.81 -10.14 0.62
C MET A 1 7.86 -10.15 -0.90
N VAL A 2 7.69 -8.99 -1.58
CA VAL A 2 7.47 -8.96 -3.05
C VAL A 2 8.64 -9.57 -3.82
N GLN A 3 9.88 -9.26 -3.44
CA GLN A 3 11.08 -9.81 -4.06
C GLN A 3 11.27 -11.31 -3.79
N GLU A 4 11.20 -11.74 -2.52
CA GLU A 4 11.41 -13.14 -2.15
C GLU A 4 10.33 -14.10 -2.68
N ARG A 5 9.09 -13.62 -2.78
CA ARG A 5 7.91 -14.42 -3.16
C ARG A 5 7.38 -14.05 -4.55
N GLU A 6 8.22 -13.42 -5.37
CA GLU A 6 7.86 -12.95 -6.70
C GLU A 6 7.21 -14.05 -7.54
N LYS A 7 7.82 -15.23 -7.61
CA LYS A 7 7.29 -16.36 -8.38
C LYS A 7 5.89 -16.79 -7.93
N ASP A 8 5.62 -16.80 -6.62
CA ASP A 8 4.31 -17.15 -6.08
C ASP A 8 3.26 -16.09 -6.44
N ILE A 9 3.66 -14.81 -6.39
CA ILE A 9 2.81 -13.67 -6.74
C ILE A 9 2.47 -13.70 -8.24
N LEU A 10 3.48 -13.85 -9.10
CA LEU A 10 3.33 -13.91 -10.55
C LEU A 10 2.41 -15.07 -10.95
N ALA A 11 2.64 -16.27 -10.39
CA ALA A 11 1.85 -17.45 -10.69
C ALA A 11 0.37 -17.29 -10.27
N ALA A 12 0.11 -16.70 -9.10
CA ALA A 12 -1.26 -16.49 -8.63
C ALA A 12 -2.05 -15.55 -9.54
N ILE A 13 -1.47 -14.40 -9.89
CA ILE A 13 -2.12 -13.40 -10.76
C ILE A 13 -2.27 -13.94 -12.19
N ALA A 14 -1.26 -14.64 -12.70
CA ALA A 14 -1.31 -15.29 -14.01
C ALA A 14 -2.45 -16.31 -14.09
N ALA A 15 -2.67 -17.09 -13.03
CA ALA A 15 -3.76 -18.07 -12.96
C ALA A 15 -5.15 -17.42 -12.93
N ASP A 16 -5.30 -16.28 -12.26
CA ASP A 16 -6.59 -15.57 -12.21
C ASP A 16 -6.95 -14.87 -13.53
N LEU A 17 -5.96 -14.35 -14.25
CA LEU A 17 -6.19 -13.47 -15.40
C LEU A 17 -5.78 -14.07 -16.75
N CYS A 18 -5.27 -15.31 -16.77
CA CYS A 18 -4.64 -15.92 -17.95
C CYS A 18 -3.57 -14.99 -18.57
N LYS A 19 -2.85 -14.25 -17.72
CA LYS A 19 -1.81 -13.27 -18.10
C LYS A 19 -0.44 -13.95 -18.06
N SER A 20 0.47 -13.61 -18.98
CA SER A 20 1.85 -14.09 -18.89
C SER A 20 2.56 -13.49 -17.68
N GLU A 21 3.50 -14.23 -17.07
CA GLU A 21 4.30 -13.73 -15.93
C GLU A 21 5.01 -12.40 -16.27
N PHE A 22 5.50 -12.25 -17.50
CA PHE A 22 6.09 -10.99 -17.97
C PHE A 22 5.11 -9.81 -17.92
N ASN A 23 3.87 -10.02 -18.36
CA ASN A 23 2.84 -8.97 -18.33
C ASN A 23 2.41 -8.68 -16.88
N VAL A 24 2.34 -9.70 -16.01
CA VAL A 24 2.08 -9.50 -14.57
C VAL A 24 3.20 -8.66 -13.94
N TYR A 25 4.46 -9.04 -14.19
CA TYR A 25 5.61 -8.35 -13.62
C TYR A 25 5.63 -6.88 -14.04
N SER A 26 5.52 -6.62 -15.35
CA SER A 26 5.59 -5.28 -15.90
C SER A 26 4.42 -4.37 -15.51
N GLN A 27 3.20 -4.92 -15.39
CA GLN A 27 2.00 -4.13 -15.12
C GLN A 27 1.65 -4.03 -13.64
N GLU A 28 2.07 -4.99 -12.81
CA GLU A 28 1.65 -5.06 -11.41
C GLU A 28 2.82 -5.02 -10.43
N VAL A 29 3.84 -5.86 -10.63
CA VAL A 29 4.94 -5.97 -9.67
C VAL A 29 5.83 -4.72 -9.70
N ILE A 30 6.22 -4.24 -10.88
CA ILE A 30 7.04 -3.03 -11.02
C ILE A 30 6.32 -1.81 -10.40
N THR A 31 5.01 -1.67 -10.64
CA THR A 31 4.22 -0.57 -10.08
C THR A 31 4.23 -0.59 -8.55
N VAL A 32 4.05 -1.76 -7.94
CA VAL A 32 4.10 -1.89 -6.48
C VAL A 32 5.48 -1.59 -5.93
N LEU A 33 6.55 -2.12 -6.53
CA LEU A 33 7.92 -1.86 -6.09
C LEU A 33 8.27 -0.37 -6.18
N GLY A 34 7.91 0.28 -7.28
CA GLY A 34 8.13 1.71 -7.46
C GLY A 34 7.40 2.56 -6.42
N GLU A 35 6.17 2.20 -6.04
CA GLU A 35 5.43 2.89 -4.98
C GLU A 35 6.11 2.73 -3.61
N ILE A 36 6.60 1.52 -3.30
CA ILE A 36 7.33 1.25 -2.05
C ILE A 36 8.58 2.13 -1.98
N ASP A 37 9.40 2.12 -3.03
CA ASP A 37 10.64 2.90 -3.07
C ASP A 37 10.35 4.40 -2.93
N PHE A 38 9.34 4.91 -3.63
CA PHE A 38 8.91 6.29 -3.53
C PHE A 38 8.46 6.67 -2.12
N MET A 39 7.67 5.80 -1.47
CA MET A 39 7.18 6.03 -0.11
C MET A 39 8.33 5.99 0.90
N LEU A 40 9.26 5.03 0.79
CA LEU A 40 10.43 4.93 1.66
C LEU A 40 11.34 6.17 1.57
N GLU A 41 11.54 6.70 0.36
CA GLU A 41 12.37 7.89 0.15
C GLU A 41 11.74 9.15 0.74
N ASN A 42 10.43 9.35 0.59
CA ASN A 42 9.77 10.62 0.88
C ASN A 42 9.06 10.68 2.25
N LEU A 43 8.72 9.52 2.84
CA LEU A 43 7.95 9.47 4.10
C LEU A 43 8.59 10.25 5.26
N PRO A 44 9.92 10.22 5.49
CA PRO A 44 10.54 11.01 6.55
C PRO A 44 10.26 12.51 6.44
N GLU A 45 10.15 13.04 5.21
CA GLU A 45 9.76 14.44 5.01
C GLU A 45 8.27 14.64 5.28
N TRP A 46 7.41 13.75 4.78
CA TRP A 46 5.96 13.93 4.83
C TRP A 46 5.40 13.93 6.25
N VAL A 47 5.97 13.14 7.17
CA VAL A 47 5.48 13.06 8.56
C VAL A 47 5.81 14.29 9.42
N THR A 48 6.67 15.19 8.93
CA THR A 48 7.06 16.39 9.70
C THR A 48 5.96 17.44 9.72
N ALA A 49 5.84 18.15 10.86
CA ALA A 49 4.96 19.31 10.97
C ALA A 49 5.36 20.41 9.97
N LYS A 50 4.39 20.95 9.24
CA LYS A 50 4.60 21.98 8.22
C LYS A 50 4.11 23.33 8.73
N PRO A 51 5.02 24.32 8.97
CA PRO A 51 4.62 25.65 9.38
C PRO A 51 3.70 26.32 8.36
N VAL A 52 2.72 27.10 8.83
CA VAL A 52 1.76 27.80 7.97
C VAL A 52 1.93 29.31 8.01
N LYS A 53 1.45 29.99 6.96
CA LYS A 53 1.44 31.45 6.91
C LYS A 53 0.56 32.01 8.02
N LYS A 54 1.16 32.79 8.92
CA LYS A 54 0.49 33.48 10.03
C LYS A 54 -0.16 34.79 9.56
N ASN A 55 -1.16 35.27 10.30
CA ASN A 55 -1.75 36.59 10.10
C ASN A 55 -1.36 37.55 11.24
N VAL A 56 -1.86 38.79 11.20
CA VAL A 56 -1.50 39.82 12.20
C VAL A 56 -1.91 39.41 13.62
N LEU A 57 -3.03 38.73 13.77
CA LEU A 57 -3.54 38.30 15.08
C LEU A 57 -2.71 37.15 15.67
N THR A 58 -2.15 36.29 14.83
CA THR A 58 -1.40 35.10 15.24
C THR A 58 0.12 35.22 15.05
N MET A 59 0.65 36.44 14.86
CA MET A 59 2.04 36.65 14.41
C MET A 59 3.07 36.09 15.41
N LEU A 60 2.79 36.17 16.70
CA LEU A 60 3.65 35.70 17.80
C LEU A 60 3.43 34.22 18.14
N ASP A 61 2.39 33.60 17.58
CA ASP A 61 2.05 32.21 17.86
C ASP A 61 2.87 31.24 16.99
N GLU A 62 2.87 29.97 17.40
CA GLU A 62 3.32 28.85 16.57
C GLU A 62 2.11 28.26 15.83
N ALA A 63 2.22 28.13 14.51
CA ALA A 63 1.15 27.60 13.66
C ALA A 63 1.73 26.64 12.62
N TYR A 64 1.24 25.40 12.63
CA TYR A 64 1.65 24.34 11.71
C TYR A 64 0.50 23.36 11.44
N ILE A 65 0.67 22.53 10.41
CA ILE A 65 -0.18 21.38 10.11
C ILE A 65 0.67 20.12 10.31
N GLN A 66 0.16 19.17 11.09
CA GLN A 66 0.82 17.89 11.33
C GLN A 66 -0.08 16.74 10.87
N PRO A 67 0.42 15.83 9.99
CA PRO A 67 -0.34 14.66 9.60
C PRO A 67 -0.41 13.66 10.76
N GLN A 68 -1.55 12.99 10.87
CA GLN A 68 -1.83 11.96 11.88
C GLN A 68 -2.59 10.81 11.22
N PRO A 69 -2.45 9.57 11.73
CA PRO A 69 -3.24 8.46 11.25
C PRO A 69 -4.72 8.68 11.54
N LEU A 70 -5.57 8.15 10.68
CA LEU A 70 -7.03 8.16 10.86
C LEU A 70 -7.50 7.03 11.80
N GLY A 71 -6.79 5.90 11.81
CA GLY A 71 -7.12 4.74 12.64
C GLY A 71 -7.08 3.45 11.84
N VAL A 72 -8.24 2.83 11.63
CA VAL A 72 -8.38 1.58 10.86
C VAL A 72 -8.91 1.88 9.47
N VAL A 73 -8.18 1.45 8.44
CA VAL A 73 -8.53 1.61 7.03
C VAL A 73 -8.99 0.28 6.46
N LEU A 74 -10.12 0.26 5.77
CA LEU A 74 -10.58 -0.89 4.97
C LEU A 74 -10.26 -0.67 3.50
N ILE A 75 -9.50 -1.58 2.90
CA ILE A 75 -9.20 -1.60 1.47
C ILE A 75 -10.01 -2.72 0.82
N ILE A 76 -10.88 -2.37 -0.12
CA ILE A 76 -11.64 -3.35 -0.93
C ILE A 76 -11.00 -3.41 -2.31
N GLY A 77 -10.35 -4.53 -2.61
CA GLY A 77 -9.65 -4.75 -3.87
C GLY A 77 -10.58 -5.15 -5.01
N ALA A 78 -10.28 -4.68 -6.22
CA ALA A 78 -10.90 -5.16 -7.46
C ALA A 78 -10.09 -6.33 -8.06
N TRP A 79 -10.65 -7.02 -9.06
CA TRP A 79 -10.12 -8.28 -9.59
C TRP A 79 -9.22 -8.15 -10.83
N ASN A 80 -9.27 -7.02 -11.54
CA ASN A 80 -8.61 -6.87 -12.84
C ASN A 80 -7.09 -6.59 -12.76
N TYR A 81 -6.64 -6.03 -11.62
CA TYR A 81 -5.24 -5.92 -11.23
C TYR A 81 -5.17 -6.24 -9.73
N PRO A 82 -5.41 -7.51 -9.37
CA PRO A 82 -5.80 -7.89 -8.02
C PRO A 82 -4.67 -7.71 -7.02
N PHE A 83 -3.42 -7.56 -7.47
CA PHE A 83 -2.30 -7.26 -6.60
C PHE A 83 -2.12 -5.74 -6.41
N VAL A 84 -2.03 -4.97 -7.51
CA VAL A 84 -1.85 -3.50 -7.44
C VAL A 84 -2.98 -2.83 -6.68
N LEU A 85 -4.23 -3.15 -7.03
CA LEU A 85 -5.41 -2.47 -6.46
C LEU A 85 -5.67 -2.84 -4.99
N THR A 86 -4.91 -3.78 -4.44
CA THR A 86 -4.86 -4.03 -2.99
C THR A 86 -3.60 -3.49 -2.33
N ILE A 87 -2.42 -3.72 -2.92
CA ILE A 87 -1.13 -3.44 -2.28
C ILE A 87 -0.74 -1.97 -2.41
N GLN A 88 -1.00 -1.32 -3.55
CA GLN A 88 -0.70 0.09 -3.72
C GLN A 88 -1.42 0.98 -2.69
N PRO A 89 -2.76 0.85 -2.47
CA PRO A 89 -3.41 1.58 -1.39
C PRO A 89 -2.97 1.14 0.02
N LEU A 90 -2.58 -0.12 0.21
CA LEU A 90 -2.04 -0.62 1.49
C LEU A 90 -0.76 0.12 1.86
N ILE A 91 0.15 0.31 0.91
CA ILE A 91 1.41 1.03 1.13
C ILE A 91 1.13 2.43 1.68
N GLY A 92 0.24 3.18 1.04
CA GLY A 92 -0.13 4.52 1.52
C GLY A 92 -0.79 4.51 2.89
N ALA A 93 -1.67 3.54 3.17
CA ALA A 93 -2.33 3.42 4.46
C ALA A 93 -1.34 3.11 5.61
N ILE A 94 -0.39 2.19 5.38
CA ILE A 94 0.71 1.89 6.31
C ILE A 94 1.61 3.11 6.48
N ALA A 95 2.00 3.77 5.40
CA ALA A 95 2.85 4.95 5.43
C ALA A 95 2.23 6.10 6.25
N ALA A 96 0.90 6.23 6.19
CA ALA A 96 0.15 7.19 7.01
C ALA A 96 -0.06 6.75 8.47
N GLY A 97 0.44 5.58 8.88
CA GLY A 97 0.40 5.08 10.26
C GLY A 97 -0.91 4.41 10.67
N ASN A 98 -1.71 3.94 9.72
CA ASN A 98 -2.99 3.28 10.01
C ASN A 98 -2.83 1.78 10.17
N ALA A 99 -3.73 1.18 10.94
CA ALA A 99 -4.01 -0.26 10.85
C ALA A 99 -4.87 -0.53 9.61
N VAL A 100 -4.71 -1.70 8.97
CA VAL A 100 -5.34 -1.95 7.67
C VAL A 100 -5.99 -3.32 7.57
N ILE A 101 -7.27 -3.34 7.21
CA ILE A 101 -7.98 -4.55 6.79
C ILE A 101 -8.06 -4.56 5.27
N ILE A 102 -7.64 -5.65 4.65
CA ILE A 102 -7.77 -5.85 3.21
C ILE A 102 -8.86 -6.88 2.95
N LYS A 103 -9.79 -6.53 2.05
CA LYS A 103 -10.78 -7.45 1.47
C LYS A 103 -10.48 -7.60 -0.02
N PRO A 104 -9.72 -8.65 -0.44
CA PRO A 104 -9.50 -8.94 -1.84
C PRO A 104 -10.79 -9.34 -2.57
N SER A 105 -10.83 -9.16 -3.89
CA SER A 105 -11.95 -9.63 -4.71
C SER A 105 -12.01 -11.16 -4.74
N GLU A 106 -13.20 -11.75 -4.55
CA GLU A 106 -13.37 -13.20 -4.72
C GLU A 106 -13.21 -13.68 -6.18
N LEU A 107 -13.28 -12.76 -7.15
CA LEU A 107 -13.12 -13.09 -8.58
C LEU A 107 -11.66 -13.37 -8.97
N SER A 108 -10.70 -13.00 -8.11
CA SER A 108 -9.27 -13.32 -8.26
C SER A 108 -8.82 -14.21 -7.10
N GLU A 109 -9.35 -15.43 -7.07
CA GLU A 109 -9.26 -16.35 -5.95
C GLU A 109 -7.82 -16.75 -5.61
N ASN A 110 -6.96 -16.97 -6.61
CA ASN A 110 -5.57 -17.37 -6.38
C ASN A 110 -4.79 -16.24 -5.72
N THR A 111 -4.97 -15.01 -6.20
CA THR A 111 -4.35 -13.81 -5.63
C THR A 111 -4.86 -13.56 -4.21
N ALA A 112 -6.16 -13.71 -3.96
CA ALA A 112 -6.74 -13.56 -2.64
C ALA A 112 -6.14 -14.55 -1.62
N LYS A 113 -6.03 -15.83 -1.97
CA LYS A 113 -5.40 -16.86 -1.11
C LYS A 113 -3.92 -16.59 -0.89
N MET A 114 -3.22 -16.18 -1.95
CA MET A 114 -1.80 -15.82 -1.88
C MET A 114 -1.58 -14.66 -0.91
N LEU A 115 -2.36 -13.59 -1.01
CA LEU A 115 -2.28 -12.44 -0.10
C LEU A 115 -2.52 -12.85 1.35
N ALA A 116 -3.60 -13.60 1.61
CA ALA A 116 -3.91 -14.08 2.96
C ALA A 116 -2.81 -14.98 3.56
N LYS A 117 -2.11 -15.74 2.72
CA LYS A 117 -0.98 -16.59 3.14
C LYS A 117 0.29 -15.79 3.40
N LEU A 118 0.62 -14.83 2.53
CA LEU A 118 1.91 -14.14 2.55
C LEU A 118 1.97 -12.97 3.53
N LEU A 119 0.92 -12.15 3.62
CA LEU A 119 0.96 -10.93 4.44
C LEU A 119 1.36 -11.20 5.91
N PRO A 120 0.80 -12.21 6.62
CA PRO A 120 1.16 -12.49 8.01
C PRO A 120 2.61 -12.96 8.23
N GLN A 121 3.34 -13.31 7.17
CA GLN A 121 4.74 -13.73 7.24
C GLN A 121 5.71 -12.54 7.21
N TYR A 122 5.25 -11.36 6.78
CA TYR A 122 6.11 -10.19 6.53
C TYR A 122 5.64 -8.91 7.22
N LEU A 123 4.33 -8.75 7.43
CA LEU A 123 3.75 -7.62 8.13
C LEU A 123 3.35 -8.01 9.57
N ASP A 124 3.13 -6.99 10.39
CA ASP A 124 2.51 -7.17 11.70
C ASP A 124 1.16 -7.89 11.55
N GLN A 125 0.83 -8.79 12.48
CA GLN A 125 -0.36 -9.62 12.41
C GLN A 125 -1.57 -8.97 13.10
N ASP A 126 -1.33 -7.96 13.93
CA ASP A 126 -2.34 -7.30 14.76
C ASP A 126 -2.73 -5.89 14.23
N LEU A 127 -1.90 -5.30 13.36
CA LEU A 127 -2.06 -3.92 12.83
C LEU A 127 -2.07 -3.85 11.30
#